data_AF-A0A2V6E6N9-F1
#
_entry.id   AF-A0A2V6E6N9-F1
#
_cell.length_a   1.000
_cell.length_b   1.000
_cell.length_c   1.000
_cell.angle_alpha   90.00
_cell.angle_beta   90.00
_cell.angle_gamma   90.00
#
_symmetry.space_group_name_H-M   'P 1'
#
loop_
_entity.id
_entity.type
_entity.pdbx_description
1 polymer ?
#
loop_
_entity_poly.entity_id
_entity_poly.type
_entity_poly.pdbx_seq_one_letter_code
_entity_poly.pdbx_strand_id
1 'polypeptide(L)' 'MRAMILERPRQPLRSRDAPKPKLGAGQLLVRVATCAVCRTDLHVVDGELPDPKLPL' A
#
# COMPACT_ATOMS: atom_id res chain seq x y z
N MET A 1 -9.03 -7.75 5.38
CA MET A 1 -7.63 -7.70 5.85
C MET A 1 -7.33 -6.27 6.24
N ARG A 2 -6.59 -6.04 7.32
CA ARG A 2 -6.23 -4.67 7.71
C ARG A 2 -5.05 -4.19 6.88
N ALA A 3 -5.14 -2.97 6.37
CA ALA A 3 -4.09 -2.32 5.60
C ALA A 3 -4.00 -0.83 5.98
N MET A 4 -2.82 -0.25 5.79
CA MET A 4 -2.61 1.19 5.85
C MET A 4 -2.78 1.75 4.45
N ILE A 5 -3.76 2.63 4.25
CA ILE A 5 -4.13 3.16 2.93
C ILE A 5 -3.64 4.61 2.79
N LEU A 6 -2.97 4.91 1.69
CA LEU A 6 -2.63 6.26 1.26
C LEU A 6 -3.63 6.71 0.19
N GLU A 7 -4.51 7.66 0.52
CA GLU A 7 -5.47 8.17 -0.46
C GLU A 7 -4.82 9.14 -1.46
N ARG A 8 -3.95 10.01 -0.97
CA ARG A 8 -3.24 11.02 -1.75
C ARG A 8 -1.86 11.26 -1.13
N PRO A 9 -0.85 11.69 -1.91
CA PRO A 9 0.44 12.07 -1.34
C PRO A 9 0.27 13.23 -0.36
N ARG A 10 1.24 13.34 0.57
CA ARG A 10 1.32 14.35 1.64
C ARG A 10 0.15 14.30 2.61
N GLN A 11 -0.48 13.13 2.75
CA GLN A 11 -1.50 12.86 3.77
C GLN A 11 -1.08 11.69 4.66
N PRO A 12 -1.53 11.66 5.93
CA PRO A 12 -1.31 10.51 6.79
C PRO A 12 -1.97 9.24 6.25
N LEU A 13 -1.25 8.12 6.35
CA LEU A 13 -1.81 6.80 6.13
C LEU A 13 -3.00 6.54 7.07
N ARG A 14 -4.04 5.85 6.57
CA ARG A 14 -5.23 5.48 7.36
C ARG A 14 -5.34 3.97 7.47
N SER A 15 -5.41 3.44 8.69
CA SER A 15 -5.74 2.03 8.91
C SER A 15 -7.19 1.77 8.51
N ARG A 16 -7.41 0.81 7.60
CA ARG A 16 -8.74 0.39 7.13
C ARG A 16 -8.80 -1.12 6.95
N ASP A 17 -10.01 -1.66 6.98
CA ASP A 17 -10.29 -3.01 6.52
C ASP A 17 -10.52 -3.00 5.00
N ALA A 18 -9.71 -3.79 4.29
CA ALA A 18 -9.77 -4.00 2.85
C ALA A 18 -10.30 -5.40 2.53
N PRO A 19 -10.98 -5.60 1.38
CA PRO A 19 -11.38 -6.94 0.95
C PRO A 19 -10.16 -7.83 0.76
N LYS A 20 -10.31 -9.13 1.08
CA LYS A 20 -9.27 -10.12 0.77
C LYS A 20 -9.15 -10.22 -0.76
N PRO A 21 -7.96 -10.07 -1.35
CA PRO A 21 -7.79 -10.11 -2.80
C PRO A 21 -8.14 -11.50 -3.35
N LYS A 22 -8.71 -11.52 -4.56
CA LYS A 22 -8.96 -12.75 -5.33
C LYS A 22 -7.70 -13.10 -6.13
N LEU A 23 -7.34 -14.38 -6.15
CA LEU A 23 -6.18 -14.88 -6.90
C LEU A 23 -6.56 -15.15 -8.36
N GLY A 24 -5.77 -14.61 -9.28
CA GLY A 24 -5.74 -15.01 -10.69
C GLY A 24 -4.67 -16.07 -10.97
N ALA A 25 -4.64 -16.58 -12.20
CA ALA A 25 -3.60 -17.50 -12.66
C ALA A 25 -2.20 -16.87 -12.50
N GLY A 26 -1.26 -17.64 -11.93
CA GLY A 26 0.12 -17.18 -11.70
C GLY A 26 0.32 -16.24 -10.51
N GLN A 27 -0.72 -15.95 -9.72
CA GLN A 27 -0.60 -15.10 -8.53
C GLN A 27 -0.47 -15.92 -7.23
N LEU A 28 0.16 -15.32 -6.22
CA LEU A 28 0.27 -15.87 -4.87
C LEU A 28 -0.38 -14.92 -3.85
N LEU A 29 -1.05 -15.50 -2.85
CA LEU A 29 -1.60 -14.75 -1.73
C LEU A 29 -0.71 -14.95 -0.50
N VAL A 30 -0.04 -13.88 -0.07
CA VAL A 30 0.89 -13.90 1.06
C VAL A 30 0.24 -13.27 2.28
N ARG A 31 0.35 -13.94 3.44
CA ARG A 31 0.01 -13.33 4.73
C ARG A 31 1.24 -12.60 5.25
N VAL A 32 1.19 -11.27 5.24
CA VAL A 32 2.26 -10.41 5.77
C VAL A 32 2.26 -10.50 7.30
N ALA A 33 3.35 -11.01 7.87
CA ALA A 33 3.55 -11.05 9.34
C ALA A 33 4.16 -9.75 9.87
N THR A 34 5.07 -9.16 9.08
CA THR A 34 5.81 -7.94 9.42
C THR A 34 6.16 -7.19 8.13
N CYS A 35 6.18 -5.85 8.19
CA CYS A 35 6.54 -4.98 7.08
C CYS A 35 7.48 -3.89 7.61
N ALA A 36 8.66 -3.76 7.01
CA ALA A 36 9.58 -2.66 7.30
C ALA A 36 9.25 -1.46 6.41
N VAL A 37 9.59 -0.26 6.87
CA VAL A 37 9.47 0.98 6.10
C VAL A 37 10.88 1.43 5.71
N CYS A 38 11.07 1.72 4.43
CA CYS A 38 12.32 2.25 3.88
C CYS A 38 12.11 3.66 3.33
N ARG A 39 13.19 4.29 2.85
CA ARG A 39 13.10 5.64 2.25
C ARG A 39 12.26 5.65 0.97
N THR A 40 12.22 4.55 0.22
CA THR A 40 11.40 4.45 -1.00
C THR A 40 9.91 4.61 -0.71
N ASP A 41 9.42 4.09 0.42
CA ASP A 41 8.03 4.29 0.83
C ASP A 41 7.74 5.77 1.08
N LEU A 42 8.71 6.51 1.62
CA LEU A 42 8.58 7.95 1.86
C LEU A 42 8.55 8.76 0.56
N HIS A 43 9.28 8.36 -0.49
CA HIS A 43 9.18 9.01 -1.81
C HIS A 43 7.75 8.96 -2.37
N VAL A 44 7.00 7.87 -2.12
CA VAL A 44 5.58 7.75 -2.48
C VAL A 44 4.72 8.71 -1.65
N VAL A 45 4.92 8.71 -0.33
CA VAL A 45 4.17 9.56 0.61
C VAL A 45 4.42 11.03 0.33
N ASP A 46 5.65 11.43 0.04
CA ASP A 46 6.03 12.82 -0.22
C ASP A 46 5.54 13.31 -1.61
N GLY A 47 5.17 12.36 -2.49
CA GLY A 47 4.66 12.64 -3.84
C GLY A 47 5.76 12.95 -4.85
N GLU A 48 6.92 12.31 -4.68
CA GLU A 48 8.12 12.52 -5.50
C GLU A 48 8.16 11.60 -6.74
N LEU A 49 7.32 10.55 -6.76
CA LEU A 49 7.21 9.64 -7.90
C LEU A 49 6.17 10.13 -8.91
N PRO A 50 6.43 10.00 -10.22
CA PRO A 50 5.40 10.24 -11.24
C PRO A 50 4.34 9.12 -11.21
N ASP A 51 3.08 9.50 -11.38
CA ASP A 51 1.92 8.62 -11.55
C ASP A 51 1.82 7.42 -10.57
N PRO A 52 1.87 7.65 -9.24
CA PRO A 52 1.72 6.57 -8.27
C PRO A 52 0.31 5.98 -8.36
N LYS A 53 0.21 4.66 -8.23
CA LYS A 53 -1.08 3.97 -8.15
C LYS A 53 -1.77 4.35 -6.83
N LEU A 54 -2.80 5.19 -6.90
CA LEU A 54 -3.57 5.64 -5.75
C LEU A 54 -5.06 5.29 -5.90
N PRO A 55 -5.76 4.95 -4.81
CA PRO A 55 -5.23 4.76 -3.45
C PRO A 55 -4.31 3.54 -3.38
N LEU A 56 -3.25 3.67 -2.57
CA LEU A 56 -2.27 2.61 -2.31
C LEU A 56 -2.60 1.91 -0.99
#